data_AF-A0A956QZN2-F1
#
_entry.id   AF-A0A956QZN2-F1
#
_cell.length_a   1.000
_cell.length_b   1.000
_cell.length_c   1.000
_cell.angle_alpha   90.00
_cell.angle_beta   90.00
_cell.angle_gamma   90.00
#
_symmetry.space_group_name_H-M   'P 1'
#
loop_
_entity.id
_entity.type
_entity.pdbx_description
1 polymer ?
#
loop_
_entity_poly.entity_id
_entity_poly.type
_entity_poly.pdbx_seq_one_letter_code
_entity_poly.pdbx_strand_id
1 'polypeptide(L)' 'MENVVGIDLGTSNSVVAIVEDGVPTVIPNKGGYKTTPSMVAISESSKRLVGHIAKRQA' A
#
# COMPACT_ATOMS: atom_id res chain seq x y z
N MET A 1 -19.68 7.17 11.22
CA MET A 1 -19.54 6.23 10.10
C MET A 1 -18.06 5.95 9.94
N GLU A 2 -17.67 4.68 9.88
CA GLU A 2 -16.32 4.32 9.48
C GLU A 2 -16.23 4.40 7.95
N ASN A 3 -15.12 4.96 7.43
CA ASN A 3 -14.91 5.03 5.99
C ASN A 3 -14.61 3.62 5.46
N VAL A 4 -15.42 3.13 4.54
CA VAL A 4 -15.15 1.86 3.83
C VAL A 4 -14.08 2.12 2.77
N VAL A 5 -13.08 1.24 2.70
CA VAL A 5 -12.00 1.30 1.72
C VAL A 5 -12.13 0.17 0.70
N GLY A 6 -11.80 0.47 -0.56
CA GLY A 6 -11.54 -0.53 -1.57
C GLY A 6 -10.06 -0.86 -1.61
N ILE A 7 -9.70 -2.14 -1.49
CA ILE A 7 -8.31 -2.60 -1.58
C ILE A 7 -8.20 -3.55 -2.77
N ASP A 8 -7.40 -3.16 -3.76
CA ASP A 8 -6.90 -4.06 -4.79
C ASP A 8 -5.63 -4.73 -4.27
N LEU A 9 -5.70 -6.04 -4.03
CA LEU A 9 -4.61 -6.87 -3.52
C LEU A 9 -3.99 -7.68 -4.67
N GLY A 10 -3.30 -6.99 -5.58
CA GLY A 10 -2.65 -7.60 -6.72
C GLY A 10 -1.32 -8.28 -6.35
N THR A 11 -0.87 -9.22 -7.21
CA THR A 11 0.37 -9.99 -6.99
C THR A 11 1.63 -9.13 -6.97
N SER A 12 1.72 -8.09 -7.82
CA SER A 12 2.92 -7.25 -7.93
C SER A 12 2.78 -5.91 -7.21
N ASN A 13 1.60 -5.32 -7.26
CA ASN A 13 1.29 -4.04 -6.62
C ASN A 13 -0.12 -4.10 -6.03
N SER A 14 -0.33 -3.34 -4.97
CA SER A 14 -1.61 -3.12 -4.32
C SER A 14 -1.98 -1.63 -4.33
N VAL A 15 -3.27 -1.34 -4.29
CA VAL A 15 -3.85 0.01 -4.28
C VAL A 15 -4.96 0.07 -3.25
N VAL A 16 -5.14 1.24 -2.62
CA VAL A 16 -6.29 1.51 -1.75
C VAL A 16 -6.97 2.81 -2.17
N ALA A 17 -8.29 2.80 -2.17
CA ALA A 17 -9.12 3.96 -2.51
C ALA A 17 -10.31 4.10 -1.55
N ILE A 18 -10.86 5.30 -1.50
CA ILE A 18 -12.14 5.63 -0.85
C ILE A 18 -13.06 6.29 -1.87
N VAL A 19 -14.34 6.40 -1.55
CA VAL A 19 -15.27 7.25 -2.28
C VAL A 19 -15.50 8.52 -1.45
N GLU A 20 -15.03 9.65 -1.95
CA GLU A 20 -15.19 10.97 -1.33
C GLU A 20 -16.12 11.80 -2.22
N ASP A 21 -17.25 12.26 -1.67
CA ASP A 21 -18.28 13.02 -2.41
C ASP A 21 -18.75 12.36 -3.72
N GLY A 22 -18.85 11.03 -3.72
CA GLY A 22 -19.24 10.23 -4.89
C GLY A 22 -18.11 10.01 -5.90
N VAL A 23 -16.91 10.49 -5.64
CA VAL A 23 -15.73 10.36 -6.51
C VAL A 23 -14.76 9.32 -5.92
N PRO A 24 -14.39 8.27 -6.67
CA PRO A 24 -13.34 7.34 -6.24
C PRO A 24 -11.97 8.03 -6.22
N THR A 25 -11.35 8.08 -5.06
CA THR A 25 -10.05 8.73 -4.83
C THR A 25 -9.05 7.73 -4.26
N VAL A 26 -7.92 7.57 -4.97
CA VAL A 26 -6.80 6.72 -4.53
C VAL A 26 -6.03 7.40 -3.43
N ILE A 27 -5.75 6.67 -2.34
CA ILE A 27 -4.98 7.17 -1.20
C ILE A 27 -3.49 6.89 -1.44
N PRO A 28 -2.61 7.92 -1.53
CA PRO A 28 -1.18 7.71 -1.62
C PRO A 28 -0.63 7.05 -0.35
N ASN A 29 0.35 6.16 -0.50
CA ASN A 29 1.07 5.61 0.64
C ASN A 29 1.99 6.66 1.28
N LYS A 30 2.65 6.29 2.40
CA LYS A 30 3.58 7.19 3.13
C LYS A 30 4.73 7.75 2.27
N GLY A 31 5.06 7.14 1.14
CA GLY A 31 6.07 7.62 0.19
C GLY A 31 5.52 8.52 -0.92
N GLY A 32 4.23 8.84 -0.91
CA GLY A 32 3.55 9.64 -1.94
C GLY A 32 3.15 8.85 -3.19
N TYR A 33 3.35 7.53 -3.22
CA TYR A 33 3.00 6.69 -4.38
C TYR A 33 1.55 6.22 -4.29
N LYS A 34 0.83 6.26 -5.42
CA LYS A 34 -0.54 5.76 -5.54
C LYS A 34 -0.66 4.23 -5.55
N THR A 35 0.46 3.53 -5.73
CA THR A 35 0.53 2.07 -5.63
C THR A 35 1.60 1.67 -4.62
N THR A 36 1.49 0.47 -4.07
CA THR A 36 2.47 -0.10 -3.15
C THR A 36 2.90 -1.47 -3.66
N PRO A 37 4.21 -1.76 -3.81
CA PRO A 37 4.67 -3.10 -4.17
C PRO A 37 4.11 -4.15 -3.21
N SER A 38 3.59 -5.25 -3.74
CA SER A 38 3.07 -6.38 -2.97
C SER A 38 4.22 -7.25 -2.47
N MET A 39 5.11 -6.65 -1.69
CA MET A 39 6.34 -7.26 -1.20
C MET A 39 6.46 -7.04 0.30
N VAL A 40 6.89 -8.08 0.99
CA VAL A 40 7.21 -8.08 2.41
C VAL A 40 8.62 -8.61 2.61
N ALA A 41 9.32 -8.07 3.60
CA ALA A 41 10.64 -8.54 4.01
C ALA A 41 10.76 -8.45 5.53
N ILE A 42 11.67 -9.24 6.10
CA ILE A 42 12.07 -9.17 7.50
C ILE A 42 13.55 -8.79 7.52
N SER A 43 13.90 -7.68 8.17
CA SER A 43 15.29 -7.23 8.28
C SER A 43 16.09 -8.12 9.24
N GLU A 44 17.42 -8.02 9.19
CA GLU A 44 18.32 -8.69 10.16
C GLU A 44 18.01 -8.31 11.61
N SER A 45 17.56 -7.07 11.84
CA SER A 45 17.07 -6.59 13.13
C SER A 45 15.63 -7.03 13.48
N SER A 46 15.10 -8.03 12.77
CA SER A 46 13.75 -8.58 12.95
C SER A 46 12.61 -7.56 12.76
N LYS A 47 12.83 -6.48 11.99
CA LYS A 47 11.78 -5.52 11.65
C LYS A 47 11.01 -5.99 10.40
N ARG A 48 9.69 -5.84 10.44
CA ARG A 48 8.81 -6.10 9.28
C ARG A 48 8.83 -4.90 8.34
N LEU A 49 9.15 -5.15 7.08
CA LEU A 49 9.20 -4.16 6.01
C LEU A 49 8.12 -4.50 4.97
N VAL A 50 7.50 -3.46 4.41
CA VAL A 50 6.41 -3.61 3.43
C VAL A 50 6.61 -2.60 2.30
N GLY A 51 6.23 -2.99 1.09
CA GLY A 51 6.17 -2.09 -0.06
C GLY A 51 7.54 -1.68 -0.58
N HIS A 52 7.70 -0.39 -0.89
CA HIS A 52 8.92 0.15 -1.48
C HIS A 52 10.18 -0.12 -0.64
N ILE A 53 10.07 -0.13 0.68
CA ILE A 53 11.20 -0.39 1.57
C ILE A 53 11.62 -1.86 1.46
N ALA A 54 10.65 -2.79 1.45
CA ALA A 54 10.94 -4.21 1.26
C ALA A 54 11.57 -4.48 -0.12
N LYS A 55 11.05 -3.85 -1.18
CA LYS A 55 11.58 -3.98 -2.55
C LYS A 55 13.04 -3.54 -2.69
N ARG A 56 13.49 -2.54 -1.91
CA ARG A 56 14.87 -2.01 -1.96
C ARG A 56 15.90 -2.88 -1.23
N GLN A 57 15.46 -3.88 -0.47
CA GLN A 57 16.36 -4.82 0.21
C GLN A 57 16.55 -6.12 -0.57
N ALA A 58 15.83 -6.31 -1.67
CA ALA A 58 16.00 -7.42 -2.60
C ALA A 58 17.18 -7.16 -3.54
#